data_AF-A0A820S3P7-F1
#
_entry.id   AF-A0A820S3P7-F1
#
_cell.length_a   1.000
_cell.length_b   1.000
_cell.length_c   1.000
_cell.angle_alpha   90.00
_cell.angle_beta   90.00
_cell.angle_gamma   90.00
#
_symmetry.space_group_name_H-M   'P 1'
#
loop_
_entity.id
_entity.type
_entity.pdbx_description
1 polymer ?
#
loop_
_entity_poly.entity_id
_entity_poly.type
_entity_poly.pdbx_seq_one_letter_code
_entity_poly.pdbx_strand_id
1 'polypeptide(L)'
;MAFTDSKTCSFESDNALKEEQLFNAIESNNVTVVQNFTKNELQRLSNVRRLFPCEWSSPDHEKQTAYQRVCLLGHTDIVRCILDAGIPPDQKFSGGDSRNTMRGAFLFACQARSMSTITVLLNAGAPVDELGSCSLNYANSFVPGIRVFSSFERDSVSWENLYPIHFAIVDNNLELLQKLITSTTTKLLTIHYFTPLHIACLFNRSITMIDLLLSYENANRATIAKTSNGKFPDELATD
;
A
#
# COMPACT_ATOMS: atom_id res chain seq x y z
N MET A 1 -6.00 44.11 -28.57
CA MET A 1 -4.76 43.41 -28.16
C MET A 1 -5.19 42.27 -27.24
N ALA A 2 -5.53 41.13 -27.83
CA ALA A 2 -5.93 39.91 -27.12
C ALA A 2 -5.49 38.73 -27.99
N PHE A 3 -4.28 38.21 -27.71
CA PHE A 3 -3.70 37.05 -28.37
C PHE A 3 -2.93 36.25 -27.32
N THR A 4 -3.64 35.62 -26.39
CA THR A 4 -3.01 34.69 -25.41
C THR A 4 -3.82 33.42 -25.10
N ASP A 5 -5.05 33.23 -25.60
CA ASP A 5 -5.91 32.14 -25.09
C ASP A 5 -5.98 30.85 -25.94
N SER A 6 -5.45 30.83 -27.18
CA SER A 6 -5.60 29.64 -28.04
C SER A 6 -4.55 28.54 -27.81
N LYS A 7 -3.30 28.90 -27.47
CA LYS A 7 -2.22 27.92 -27.23
C LYS A 7 -2.37 27.19 -25.90
N THR A 8 -2.75 27.90 -24.85
CA THR A 8 -3.05 27.35 -23.52
C THR A 8 -4.20 26.36 -23.57
N CYS A 9 -5.29 26.70 -24.25
CA CYS A 9 -6.45 25.80 -24.43
C CYS A 9 -6.08 24.52 -25.22
N SER A 10 -5.25 24.64 -26.27
CA SER A 10 -4.78 23.47 -27.02
C SER A 10 -3.85 22.55 -26.21
N PHE A 11 -2.98 23.12 -25.39
CA PHE A 11 -2.03 22.36 -24.56
C PHE A 11 -2.73 21.63 -23.40
N GLU A 12 -3.73 22.24 -22.79
CA GLU A 12 -4.57 21.61 -21.76
C GLU A 12 -5.38 20.44 -22.35
N SER A 13 -5.88 20.58 -23.58
CA SER A 13 -6.61 19.51 -24.27
C SER A 13 -5.73 18.30 -24.65
N ASP A 14 -4.50 18.52 -25.15
CA ASP A 14 -3.54 17.44 -25.45
C ASP A 14 -3.11 16.70 -24.18
N ASN A 15 -2.96 17.44 -23.08
CA ASN A 15 -2.62 16.85 -21.80
C ASN A 15 -3.72 15.94 -21.25
N ALA A 16 -4.98 16.38 -21.29
CA ALA A 16 -6.12 15.59 -20.85
C ALA A 16 -6.26 14.29 -21.68
N LEU A 17 -6.02 14.36 -22.99
CA LEU A 17 -6.02 13.20 -23.87
C LEU A 17 -4.92 12.19 -23.49
N LYS A 18 -3.69 12.66 -23.25
CA LYS A 18 -2.56 11.80 -22.86
C LYS A 18 -2.76 11.16 -21.49
N GLU A 19 -3.35 11.90 -20.56
CA GLU A 19 -3.75 11.35 -19.26
C GLU A 19 -4.76 10.21 -19.45
N GLU A 20 -5.80 10.43 -20.26
CA GLU A 20 -6.80 9.39 -20.56
C GLU A 20 -6.18 8.18 -21.24
N GLN A 21 -5.31 8.38 -22.22
CA GLN A 21 -4.57 7.31 -22.89
C GLN A 21 -3.73 6.49 -21.90
N LEU A 22 -3.03 7.14 -20.97
CA LEU A 22 -2.20 6.45 -19.98
C LEU A 22 -3.08 5.60 -19.04
N PHE A 23 -4.16 6.17 -18.51
CA PHE A 23 -5.05 5.41 -17.62
C PHE A 23 -5.76 4.27 -18.34
N ASN A 24 -6.23 4.46 -19.58
CA ASN A 24 -6.83 3.39 -20.37
C ASN A 24 -5.82 2.27 -20.66
N ALA A 25 -4.56 2.62 -20.94
CA ALA A 25 -3.49 1.64 -21.11
C ALA A 25 -3.19 0.89 -19.81
N ILE A 26 -3.21 1.57 -18.66
CA ILE A 26 -3.06 0.95 -17.34
C ILE A 26 -4.21 -0.02 -17.06
N GLU A 27 -5.47 0.39 -17.22
CA GLU A 27 -6.63 -0.47 -16.94
C GLU A 27 -6.69 -1.70 -17.87
N SER A 28 -6.25 -1.56 -19.12
CA SER A 28 -6.22 -2.65 -20.11
C SER A 28 -4.92 -3.46 -20.14
N ASN A 29 -3.97 -3.17 -19.23
CA ASN A 29 -2.62 -3.76 -19.21
C ASN A 29 -1.88 -3.66 -20.56
N ASN A 30 -2.06 -2.56 -21.29
CA ASN A 30 -1.47 -2.35 -22.61
C ASN A 30 -0.10 -1.66 -22.50
N VAL A 31 0.94 -2.44 -22.25
CA VAL A 31 2.32 -1.94 -22.12
C VAL A 31 2.82 -1.24 -23.39
N THR A 32 2.41 -1.68 -24.58
CA THR A 32 2.82 -1.08 -25.86
C THR A 32 2.39 0.38 -25.98
N VAL A 33 1.20 0.72 -25.49
CA VAL A 33 0.73 2.12 -25.46
C VAL A 33 1.55 2.93 -24.46
N VAL A 34 1.86 2.38 -23.28
CA VAL A 34 2.69 3.05 -22.26
C VAL A 34 4.11 3.33 -22.78
N GLN A 35 4.69 2.41 -23.55
CA GLN A 35 6.03 2.56 -24.15
C GLN A 35 6.11 3.70 -25.17
N ASN A 36 4.98 4.16 -25.72
CA ASN A 36 4.96 5.30 -26.64
C ASN A 36 5.05 6.66 -25.93
N PHE A 37 4.89 6.71 -24.60
CA PHE A 37 5.08 7.94 -23.84
C PHE A 37 6.57 8.21 -23.63
N THR A 38 6.97 9.47 -23.80
CA THR A 38 8.33 9.91 -23.46
C THR A 38 8.54 9.86 -21.93
N LYS A 39 9.81 9.79 -21.50
CA LYS A 39 10.14 9.81 -20.06
C LYS A 39 9.55 11.01 -19.33
N ASN A 40 9.60 12.20 -19.93
CA ASN A 40 9.04 13.42 -19.36
C ASN A 40 7.52 13.37 -19.25
N GLU A 41 6.84 12.74 -20.21
CA GLU A 41 5.40 12.52 -20.14
C GLU A 41 5.04 11.54 -19.03
N LEU A 42 5.74 10.41 -18.90
CA LEU A 42 5.52 9.47 -17.80
C LEU A 42 5.76 10.14 -16.44
N GLN A 43 6.88 10.84 -16.24
CA GLN A 43 7.15 11.55 -14.98
C GLN A 43 6.04 12.53 -14.59
N ARG A 44 5.48 13.23 -15.58
CA ARG A 44 4.42 14.21 -15.37
C ARG A 44 3.06 13.55 -15.15
N LEU A 45 2.70 12.56 -15.97
CA LEU A 45 1.40 11.90 -15.98
C LEU A 45 1.26 10.85 -14.87
N SER A 46 2.34 10.19 -14.46
CA SER A 46 2.35 9.21 -13.37
C SER A 46 1.94 9.82 -12.02
N ASN A 47 2.00 11.16 -11.88
CA ASN A 47 1.54 11.91 -10.73
C ASN A 47 0.05 12.28 -10.77
N VAL A 48 -0.60 12.14 -11.93
CA VAL A 48 -2.00 12.55 -12.08
C VAL A 48 -2.91 11.54 -11.39
N ARG A 49 -3.95 12.05 -10.74
CA ARG A 49 -4.83 11.30 -9.83
C ARG A 49 -6.22 11.16 -10.40
N ARG A 50 -6.76 9.95 -10.33
CA ARG A 50 -8.17 9.66 -10.63
C ARG A 50 -8.84 9.00 -9.45
N LEU A 51 -10.15 9.23 -9.35
CA LEU A 51 -10.99 8.64 -8.33
C LEU A 51 -11.33 7.20 -8.75
N PHE A 52 -11.02 6.23 -7.89
CA PHE A 52 -11.36 4.82 -8.11
C PHE A 52 -12.14 4.27 -6.93
N PRO A 53 -13.03 3.29 -7.14
CA PRO A 53 -13.63 2.54 -6.06
C PRO A 53 -12.55 1.92 -5.17
N CYS A 54 -12.71 2.02 -3.85
CA CYS A 54 -11.75 1.45 -2.92
C CYS A 54 -12.35 1.09 -1.56
N GLU A 55 -12.05 -0.13 -1.12
CA GLU A 55 -12.38 -0.60 0.23
C GLU A 55 -11.46 0.00 1.31
N TRP A 56 -10.23 0.38 0.93
CA TRP A 56 -9.23 0.94 1.84
C TRP A 56 -9.73 2.18 2.58
N SER A 57 -10.51 3.03 1.92
CA SER A 57 -10.83 4.39 2.37
C SER A 57 -12.23 4.62 2.93
N SER A 58 -13.13 3.62 2.96
CA SER A 58 -14.54 3.68 3.44
C SER A 58 -14.96 5.09 3.93
N PRO A 59 -15.59 5.94 3.08
CA PRO A 59 -16.56 5.55 2.06
C PRO A 59 -16.03 5.51 0.61
N ASP A 60 -16.17 4.32 0.03
CA ASP A 60 -16.26 3.91 -1.39
C ASP A 60 -15.19 4.30 -2.42
N HIS A 61 -14.44 5.38 -2.28
CA HIS A 61 -13.49 5.80 -3.32
C HIS A 61 -12.18 6.37 -2.76
N GLU A 62 -11.10 6.23 -3.52
CA GLU A 62 -9.82 6.88 -3.23
C GLU A 62 -9.19 7.49 -4.49
N LYS A 63 -8.50 8.62 -4.33
CA LYS A 63 -7.73 9.23 -5.42
C LYS A 63 -6.37 8.52 -5.55
N GLN A 64 -6.20 7.73 -6.60
CA GLN A 64 -4.96 7.00 -6.90
C GLN A 64 -4.22 7.70 -8.04
N THR A 65 -2.89 7.77 -7.95
CA THR A 65 -2.08 8.12 -9.11
C THR A 65 -2.04 6.99 -10.14
N ALA A 66 -1.68 7.31 -11.37
CA ALA A 66 -1.40 6.28 -12.38
C ALA A 66 -0.35 5.26 -11.88
N TYR A 67 0.68 5.70 -11.15
CA TYR A 67 1.68 4.79 -10.59
C TYR A 67 1.13 3.90 -9.46
N GLN A 68 0.30 4.44 -8.57
CA GLN A 68 -0.38 3.64 -7.54
C GLN A 68 -1.35 2.64 -8.17
N ARG A 69 -2.12 3.07 -9.17
CA ARG A 69 -3.13 2.26 -9.85
C ARG A 69 -2.51 1.05 -10.55
N VAL A 70 -1.43 1.25 -11.31
CA VAL A 70 -0.73 0.14 -11.96
C VAL A 70 -0.16 -0.87 -10.96
N CYS A 71 0.29 -0.41 -9.78
CA CYS A 71 0.77 -1.29 -8.72
C CYS A 71 -0.38 -2.11 -8.12
N LEU A 72 -1.56 -1.51 -7.91
CA LEU A 72 -2.76 -2.20 -7.44
C LEU A 72 -3.26 -3.25 -8.43
N LEU A 73 -3.15 -2.97 -9.73
CA LEU A 73 -3.53 -3.91 -10.78
C LEU A 73 -2.46 -5.01 -11.00
N GLY A 74 -1.28 -4.87 -10.41
CA GLY A 74 -0.21 -5.84 -10.54
C GLY A 74 0.43 -5.90 -11.93
N HIS A 75 0.27 -4.87 -12.75
CA HIS A 75 0.78 -4.82 -14.12
C HIS A 75 2.30 -4.54 -14.15
N THR A 76 3.09 -5.59 -13.89
CA THR A 76 4.53 -5.51 -13.64
C THR A 76 5.33 -4.82 -14.75
N ASP A 77 5.01 -5.07 -16.03
CA ASP A 77 5.79 -4.50 -17.13
C ASP A 77 5.54 -3.00 -17.32
N ILE A 78 4.32 -2.54 -17.02
CA ILE A 78 4.02 -1.10 -16.97
C ILE A 78 4.73 -0.46 -15.77
N VAL A 79 4.80 -1.15 -14.61
CA VAL A 79 5.60 -0.68 -13.46
C VAL A 79 7.08 -0.52 -13.82
N ARG A 80 7.66 -1.45 -14.58
CA ARG A 80 9.04 -1.30 -15.10
C ARG A 80 9.18 -0.06 -15.98
N CYS A 81 8.25 0.16 -16.93
CA CYS A 81 8.29 1.35 -17.79
C CYS A 81 8.29 2.66 -16.98
N ILE A 82 7.50 2.72 -15.89
CA ILE A 82 7.46 3.88 -15.00
C ILE A 82 8.78 4.04 -14.22
N LEU A 83 9.34 2.96 -13.68
CA LEU A 83 10.64 3.01 -13.01
C LEU A 83 11.79 3.41 -13.97
N ASP A 84 11.79 2.90 -15.20
CA ASP A 84 12.79 3.21 -16.24
C ASP A 84 12.72 4.67 -16.72
N ALA A 85 11.57 5.32 -16.54
CA ALA A 85 11.39 6.75 -16.72
C ALA A 85 11.93 7.58 -15.54
N GLY A 86 12.47 6.94 -14.50
CA GLY A 86 13.11 7.59 -13.35
C GLY A 86 12.15 8.01 -12.25
N ILE A 87 10.91 7.50 -12.25
CA ILE A 87 9.99 7.68 -11.13
C ILE A 87 10.47 6.81 -9.96
N PRO A 88 10.69 7.37 -8.76
CA PRO A 88 11.20 6.59 -7.63
C PRO A 88 10.12 5.67 -7.06
N PRO A 89 10.47 4.48 -6.52
CA PRO A 89 9.49 3.53 -6.01
C PRO A 89 8.77 3.98 -4.73
N ASP A 90 9.38 4.90 -3.98
CA ASP A 90 8.86 5.51 -2.76
C ASP A 90 8.21 6.88 -3.03
N GLN A 91 7.86 7.15 -4.30
CA GLN A 91 7.30 8.45 -4.67
C GLN A 91 6.12 8.81 -3.77
N LYS A 92 6.32 9.84 -2.96
CA LYS A 92 5.29 10.36 -2.06
C LYS A 92 4.33 11.22 -2.88
N PHE A 93 3.06 10.91 -2.76
CA PHE A 93 1.99 11.74 -3.31
C PHE A 93 1.39 12.56 -2.17
N SER A 94 1.07 13.83 -2.44
CA SER A 94 0.27 14.62 -1.50
C SER A 94 -0.99 13.81 -1.19
N GLY A 95 -1.31 13.69 0.11
CA GLY A 95 -2.47 12.92 0.58
C GLY A 95 -3.71 13.23 -0.27
N GLY A 96 -4.56 12.24 -0.48
CA GLY A 96 -5.86 12.50 -1.09
C GLY A 96 -6.59 13.61 -0.38
N ASP A 97 -7.61 14.15 -1.03
CA ASP A 97 -8.57 15.05 -0.40
C ASP A 97 -9.18 14.43 0.89
N SER A 98 -9.07 13.11 1.08
CA SER A 98 -9.12 12.47 2.39
C SER A 98 -7.78 12.63 3.11
N ARG A 99 -7.70 13.57 4.06
CA ARG A 99 -6.54 13.73 4.96
C ARG A 99 -6.21 12.48 5.79
N ASN A 100 -7.02 11.42 5.70
CA ASN A 100 -7.06 10.36 6.70
C ASN A 100 -6.60 8.98 6.18
N THR A 101 -6.64 8.70 4.87
CA THR A 101 -6.09 7.45 4.31
C THR A 101 -4.95 7.71 3.32
N MET A 102 -3.85 6.99 3.52
CA MET A 102 -2.61 7.16 2.75
C MET A 102 -1.93 5.81 2.59
N ARG A 103 -1.34 5.54 1.42
CA ARG A 103 -0.42 4.42 1.20
C ARG A 103 0.39 4.62 -0.09
N GLY A 104 1.63 4.13 -0.08
CA GLY A 104 2.55 4.19 -1.22
C GLY A 104 2.30 3.09 -2.26
N ALA A 105 2.96 3.21 -3.41
CA ALA A 105 2.91 2.25 -4.51
C ALA A 105 3.25 0.80 -4.06
N PHE A 106 4.20 0.66 -3.13
CA PHE A 106 4.59 -0.63 -2.60
C PHE A 106 3.45 -1.34 -1.86
N LEU A 107 2.70 -0.63 -1.01
CA LEU A 107 1.53 -1.19 -0.33
C LEU A 107 0.39 -1.54 -1.30
N PHE A 108 0.22 -0.80 -2.39
CA PHE A 108 -0.71 -1.18 -3.45
C PHE A 108 -0.32 -2.52 -4.09
N ALA A 109 0.97 -2.75 -4.37
CA ALA A 109 1.46 -4.02 -4.89
C ALA A 109 1.30 -5.18 -3.87
N CYS A 110 1.50 -4.91 -2.57
CA CYS A 110 1.21 -5.86 -1.50
C CYS A 110 -0.28 -6.25 -1.47
N GLN A 111 -1.20 -5.28 -1.53
CA GLN A 111 -2.63 -5.57 -1.59
C GLN A 111 -3.00 -6.39 -2.84
N ALA A 112 -2.38 -6.09 -3.97
CA ALA A 112 -2.58 -6.81 -5.23
C ALA A 112 -2.08 -8.27 -5.18
N ARG A 113 -1.28 -8.64 -4.16
CA ARG A 113 -0.62 -9.95 -4.03
C ARG A 113 0.27 -10.30 -5.24
N SER A 114 0.73 -9.29 -5.98
CA SER A 114 1.57 -9.48 -7.16
C SER A 114 3.04 -9.57 -6.77
N MET A 115 3.53 -10.79 -6.52
CA MET A 115 4.94 -11.03 -6.16
C MET A 115 5.92 -10.53 -7.22
N SER A 116 5.53 -10.57 -8.50
CA SER A 116 6.31 -10.01 -9.61
C SER A 116 6.48 -8.49 -9.46
N THR A 117 5.39 -7.76 -9.22
CA THR A 117 5.45 -6.31 -9.02
C THR A 117 6.17 -5.95 -7.73
N ILE A 118 5.90 -6.67 -6.63
CA ILE A 118 6.61 -6.48 -5.35
C ILE A 118 8.11 -6.63 -5.53
N THR A 119 8.56 -7.70 -6.21
CA THR A 119 9.99 -7.94 -6.44
C THR A 119 10.63 -6.83 -7.27
N VAL A 120 9.92 -6.34 -8.29
CA VAL A 120 10.40 -5.18 -9.09
C VAL A 120 10.56 -3.93 -8.23
N LEU A 121 9.59 -3.62 -7.38
CA LEU A 121 9.65 -2.45 -6.50
C LEU A 121 10.76 -2.59 -5.45
N LEU A 122 10.92 -3.77 -4.83
CA LEU A 122 12.02 -4.04 -3.88
C LEU A 122 13.40 -3.88 -4.54
N ASN A 123 13.58 -4.43 -5.75
CA ASN A 123 14.83 -4.28 -6.50
C ASN A 123 15.12 -2.82 -6.87
N ALA A 124 14.08 -2.01 -7.03
CA ALA A 124 14.20 -0.56 -7.25
C ALA A 124 14.48 0.23 -5.95
N GLY A 125 14.44 -0.41 -4.78
CA GLY A 125 14.70 0.21 -3.49
C GLY A 125 13.44 0.70 -2.75
N ALA A 126 12.28 0.13 -3.02
CA ALA A 126 11.05 0.47 -2.27
C ALA A 126 11.24 0.21 -0.76
N PRO A 127 10.82 1.16 0.11
CA PRO A 127 10.88 0.98 1.55
C PRO A 127 9.85 -0.06 2.02
N VAL A 128 10.26 -0.87 2.98
CA VAL A 128 9.46 -2.01 3.51
C VAL A 128 8.74 -1.70 4.82
N ASP A 129 9.03 -0.53 5.41
CA ASP A 129 8.54 -0.05 6.70
C ASP A 129 7.64 1.18 6.59
N GLU A 130 7.26 1.58 5.37
CA GLU A 130 6.27 2.63 5.18
C GLU A 130 4.86 2.15 5.56
N LEU A 131 4.20 2.92 6.42
CA LEU A 131 2.83 2.65 6.83
C LEU A 131 1.84 3.07 5.74
N GLY A 132 0.70 2.40 5.74
CA GLY A 132 -0.52 2.90 5.13
C GLY A 132 -1.63 3.01 6.18
N SER A 133 -2.35 4.13 6.16
CA SER A 133 -3.54 4.34 6.98
C SER A 133 -4.78 3.93 6.18
N CYS A 134 -5.51 2.93 6.68
CA CYS A 134 -6.77 2.45 6.11
C CYS A 134 -7.96 2.71 7.04
N SER A 135 -9.18 2.61 6.51
CA SER A 135 -10.39 2.59 7.32
C SER A 135 -10.38 1.40 8.28
N LEU A 136 -11.01 1.56 9.43
CA LEU A 136 -11.18 0.45 10.37
C LEU A 136 -11.99 -0.71 9.76
N ASN A 137 -12.93 -0.41 8.87
CA ASN A 137 -13.71 -1.41 8.14
C ASN A 137 -12.80 -2.33 7.32
N TYR A 138 -11.87 -1.75 6.55
CA TYR A 138 -10.87 -2.52 5.81
C TYR A 138 -10.01 -3.35 6.75
N ALA A 139 -9.49 -2.74 7.82
CA ALA A 139 -8.62 -3.43 8.78
C ALA A 139 -9.29 -4.64 9.43
N ASN A 140 -10.56 -4.52 9.85
CA ASN A 140 -11.34 -5.62 10.42
C ASN A 140 -11.58 -6.74 9.41
N SER A 141 -11.81 -6.40 8.14
CA SER A 141 -11.96 -7.39 7.07
C SER A 141 -10.62 -8.06 6.73
N PHE A 142 -9.53 -7.32 6.82
CA PHE A 142 -8.19 -7.77 6.46
C PHE A 142 -7.54 -8.63 7.55
N VAL A 143 -7.68 -8.24 8.82
CA VAL A 143 -7.24 -9.01 9.99
C VAL A 143 -8.46 -9.32 10.88
N PRO A 144 -9.26 -10.34 10.55
CA PRO A 144 -10.35 -10.77 11.41
C PRO A 144 -9.88 -11.02 12.84
N GLY A 145 -10.58 -10.44 13.81
CA GLY A 145 -10.24 -10.56 15.22
C GLY A 145 -9.31 -9.46 15.76
N ILE A 146 -8.88 -8.50 14.93
CA ILE A 146 -8.31 -7.24 15.43
C ILE A 146 -9.43 -6.47 16.14
N ARG A 147 -9.71 -6.83 17.41
CA ARG A 147 -10.80 -6.24 18.18
C ARG A 147 -10.39 -4.82 18.61
N VAL A 148 -10.66 -3.89 17.71
CA VAL A 148 -10.52 -2.47 17.95
C VAL A 148 -11.72 -1.99 18.74
N PHE A 149 -11.55 -1.73 20.05
CA PHE A 149 -12.56 -1.04 20.82
C PHE A 149 -12.51 0.44 20.44
N SER A 150 -13.50 0.92 19.68
CA SER A 150 -13.73 2.35 19.58
C SER A 150 -14.21 2.85 20.95
N SER A 151 -13.31 3.41 21.75
CA SER A 151 -13.66 4.06 23.02
C SER A 151 -14.44 5.36 22.85
N PHE A 152 -14.68 5.78 21.60
CA PHE A 152 -15.41 6.98 21.25
C PHE A 152 -16.62 6.66 20.38
N GLU A 153 -17.65 7.47 20.60
CA GLU A 153 -19.00 7.40 20.04
C GLU A 153 -19.01 7.17 18.51
N ARG A 154 -20.11 6.56 18.08
CA ARG A 154 -20.39 5.89 16.80
C ARG A 154 -20.25 6.75 15.52
N ASP A 155 -19.71 7.96 15.60
CA ASP A 155 -19.72 8.98 14.53
C ASP A 155 -18.34 9.53 14.12
N SER A 156 -17.22 9.07 14.69
CA SER A 156 -15.89 9.40 14.15
C SER A 156 -15.33 8.24 13.33
N VAL A 157 -15.00 8.48 12.05
CA VAL A 157 -14.35 7.47 11.20
C VAL A 157 -13.01 7.11 11.84
N SER A 158 -12.87 5.88 12.30
CA SER A 158 -11.64 5.34 12.87
C SER A 158 -10.77 4.68 11.79
N TRP A 159 -9.47 4.68 12.04
CA TRP A 159 -8.44 4.25 11.09
C TRP A 159 -7.53 3.20 11.70
N GLU A 160 -6.75 2.53 10.86
CA GLU A 160 -5.72 1.60 11.29
C GLU A 160 -4.45 1.78 10.43
N ASN A 161 -3.29 1.55 11.04
CA ASN A 161 -2.01 1.55 10.34
C ASN A 161 -1.59 0.13 9.97
N LEU A 162 -1.42 -0.12 8.68
CA LEU A 162 -0.90 -1.38 8.15
C LEU A 162 0.45 -1.16 7.49
N TYR A 163 1.31 -2.16 7.57
CA TYR A 163 2.64 -2.18 6.96
C TYR A 163 2.75 -3.36 6.00
N PRO A 164 3.68 -3.34 5.03
CA PRO A 164 3.88 -4.45 4.10
C PRO A 164 4.00 -5.82 4.79
N ILE A 165 4.67 -5.88 5.95
CA ILE A 165 4.85 -7.13 6.71
C ILE A 165 3.52 -7.72 7.20
N HIS A 166 2.50 -6.89 7.47
CA HIS A 166 1.17 -7.38 7.85
C HIS A 166 0.49 -8.12 6.68
N PHE A 167 0.67 -7.68 5.43
CA PHE A 167 0.19 -8.39 4.25
C PHE A 167 0.84 -9.75 4.08
N ALA A 168 2.16 -9.82 4.27
CA ALA A 168 2.86 -11.11 4.21
C ALA A 168 2.26 -12.13 5.19
N ILE A 169 1.98 -11.71 6.42
CA ILE A 169 1.47 -12.58 7.49
C ILE A 169 0.00 -12.97 7.24
N VAL A 170 -0.85 -11.99 6.94
CA VAL A 170 -2.28 -12.23 6.68
C VAL A 170 -2.47 -13.16 5.49
N ASP A 171 -1.69 -12.98 4.42
CA ASP A 171 -1.77 -13.82 3.24
C ASP A 171 -1.04 -15.17 3.40
N ASN A 172 -0.43 -15.43 4.57
CA ASN A 172 0.47 -16.55 4.81
C ASN A 172 1.56 -16.71 3.72
N ASN A 173 2.02 -15.58 3.18
CA ASN A 173 3.04 -15.52 2.14
C ASN A 173 4.45 -15.48 2.78
N LEU A 174 5.03 -16.66 2.98
CA LEU A 174 6.35 -16.81 3.57
C LEU A 174 7.46 -16.17 2.73
N GLU A 175 7.36 -16.22 1.40
CA GLU A 175 8.34 -15.60 0.50
C GLU A 175 8.36 -14.08 0.68
N LEU A 176 7.19 -13.46 0.72
CA LEU A 176 7.08 -12.04 0.98
C LEU A 176 7.60 -11.69 2.38
N LEU A 177 7.26 -12.49 3.39
CA LEU A 177 7.74 -12.27 4.75
C LEU A 177 9.27 -12.28 4.80
N GLN A 178 9.92 -13.25 4.14
CA GLN A 178 11.39 -13.34 4.05
C GLN A 178 12.02 -12.11 3.39
N LYS A 179 11.35 -11.49 2.41
CA LYS A 179 11.82 -10.27 1.76
C LYS A 179 11.64 -9.00 2.61
N LEU A 180 10.65 -8.98 3.50
CA LEU A 180 10.29 -7.81 4.30
C LEU A 180 10.86 -7.81 5.72
N ILE A 181 11.21 -8.98 6.25
CA ILE A 181 11.57 -9.13 7.66
C ILE A 181 12.96 -8.55 7.95
N THR A 182 13.02 -7.65 8.92
CA THR A 182 14.23 -6.99 9.43
C THR A 182 14.05 -6.70 10.92
N SER A 183 15.11 -6.33 11.63
CA SER A 183 15.01 -5.91 13.04
C SER A 183 14.18 -4.64 13.26
N THR A 184 13.92 -3.86 12.21
CA THR A 184 13.01 -2.71 12.22
C THR A 184 11.57 -3.15 11.99
N THR A 185 11.33 -3.96 10.96
CA THR A 185 9.95 -4.32 10.55
C THR A 185 9.24 -5.22 11.55
N THR A 186 9.97 -6.01 12.35
CA THR A 186 9.39 -6.82 13.44
C THR A 186 8.80 -6.00 14.60
N LYS A 187 9.10 -4.69 14.68
CA LYS A 187 8.66 -3.79 15.76
C LYS A 187 7.55 -2.84 15.33
N LEU A 188 7.13 -2.87 14.07
CA LEU A 188 6.12 -1.96 13.55
C LEU A 188 4.80 -2.20 14.28
N LEU A 189 4.11 -1.12 14.63
CA LEU A 189 2.89 -1.17 15.42
C LEU A 189 1.73 -0.60 14.62
N THR A 190 0.62 -1.33 14.63
CA THR A 190 -0.68 -0.75 14.27
C THR A 190 -1.06 0.34 15.28
N ILE A 191 -2.10 1.13 15.00
CA ILE A 191 -2.66 2.14 15.93
C ILE A 191 -3.06 1.49 17.26
N HIS A 192 -3.55 0.26 17.22
CA HIS A 192 -3.94 -0.52 18.41
C HIS A 192 -2.80 -1.38 18.99
N TYR A 193 -1.55 -1.03 18.67
CA TYR A 193 -0.33 -1.65 19.18
C TYR A 193 -0.18 -3.15 18.88
N PHE A 194 -0.75 -3.62 17.77
CA PHE A 194 -0.45 -4.96 17.28
C PHE A 194 0.93 -4.96 16.61
N THR A 195 1.81 -5.86 17.05
CA THR A 195 3.05 -6.18 16.33
C THR A 195 2.77 -7.21 15.23
N PRO A 196 3.70 -7.43 14.29
CA PRO A 196 3.64 -8.55 13.37
C PRO A 196 3.43 -9.91 14.08
N LEU A 197 4.09 -10.11 15.23
CA LEU A 197 3.92 -11.33 16.03
C LEU A 197 2.50 -11.49 16.58
N HIS A 198 1.87 -10.41 17.06
CA HIS A 198 0.47 -10.46 17.49
C HIS A 198 -0.45 -10.90 16.34
N ILE A 199 -0.25 -10.33 15.14
CA ILE A 199 -1.06 -10.69 13.96
C ILE A 199 -0.81 -12.14 13.55
N ALA A 200 0.44 -12.62 13.59
CA ALA A 200 0.77 -14.02 13.26
C ALA A 200 0.19 -15.04 14.25
N CYS A 201 0.12 -14.68 15.54
CA CYS A 201 -0.53 -15.51 16.56
C CYS A 201 -2.07 -15.46 16.46
N LEU A 202 -2.62 -14.29 16.14
CA LEU A 202 -4.06 -14.09 15.99
C LEU A 202 -4.61 -14.78 14.73
N PHE A 203 -3.90 -14.66 13.60
CA PHE A 203 -4.39 -15.01 12.27
C PHE A 203 -3.46 -16.03 11.60
N ASN A 204 -4.04 -17.06 10.97
CA ASN A 204 -3.37 -18.24 10.37
C ASN A 204 -2.57 -19.14 11.33
N ARG A 205 -2.04 -18.63 12.46
CA ARG A 205 -1.25 -19.39 13.45
C ARG A 205 -0.13 -20.23 12.82
N SER A 206 0.47 -19.70 11.76
CA SER A 206 1.52 -20.38 11.00
C SER A 206 2.78 -20.44 11.83
N ILE A 207 3.09 -21.63 12.37
CA ILE A 207 4.27 -21.86 13.22
C ILE A 207 5.54 -21.42 12.49
N THR A 208 5.66 -21.70 11.19
CA THR A 208 6.80 -21.25 10.38
C THR A 208 6.96 -19.74 10.36
N MET A 209 5.87 -18.98 10.27
CA MET A 209 5.92 -17.52 10.31
C MET A 209 6.25 -16.99 11.71
N ILE A 210 5.68 -17.60 12.74
CA ILE A 210 5.94 -17.26 14.14
C ILE A 210 7.43 -17.51 14.45
N ASP A 211 7.95 -18.69 14.12
CA ASP A 211 9.37 -19.05 14.29
C ASP A 211 10.28 -18.08 13.54
N LEU A 212 9.92 -17.72 12.30
CA LEU A 212 10.69 -16.76 11.53
C LEU A 212 10.69 -15.38 12.22
N LEU A 213 9.55 -14.87 12.68
CA LEU A 213 9.48 -13.61 13.45
C LEU A 213 10.28 -13.68 14.76
N LEU A 214 10.27 -14.83 15.44
CA LEU A 214 11.00 -15.06 16.70
C LEU A 214 12.51 -15.27 16.50
N SER A 215 12.95 -15.61 15.29
CA SER A 215 14.37 -15.79 14.98
C SER A 215 15.14 -14.46 14.83
N TYR A 216 14.45 -13.32 14.67
CA TYR A 216 15.07 -12.02 14.45
C TYR A 216 15.34 -11.27 15.76
N GLU A 217 16.41 -10.46 15.76
CA GLU A 217 16.79 -9.65 16.91
C GLU A 217 15.59 -8.83 17.43
N ASN A 218 15.35 -8.90 18.75
CA ASN A 218 14.20 -8.34 19.49
C ASN A 218 12.92 -9.19 19.58
N ALA A 219 12.95 -10.47 19.18
CA ALA A 219 11.86 -11.41 19.46
C ALA A 219 11.40 -11.38 20.93
N ASN A 220 12.33 -11.31 21.88
CA ASN A 220 12.04 -11.21 23.31
C ASN A 220 11.24 -9.97 23.71
N ARG A 221 11.32 -8.87 22.94
CA ARG A 221 10.51 -7.66 23.18
C ARG A 221 9.14 -7.80 22.53
N ALA A 222 9.06 -8.45 21.36
CA ALA A 222 7.80 -8.69 20.68
C ALA A 222 6.90 -9.65 21.46
N THR A 223 7.46 -10.65 22.14
CA THR A 223 6.71 -11.61 22.98
C THR A 223 6.08 -10.99 24.22
N ILE A 224 6.64 -9.90 24.74
CA ILE A 224 6.13 -9.18 25.92
C ILE A 224 5.43 -7.86 25.55
N ALA A 225 5.33 -7.54 24.26
CA ALA A 225 4.58 -6.38 23.81
C ALA A 225 3.09 -6.60 24.07
N LYS A 226 2.37 -5.53 24.39
CA LYS A 226 0.93 -5.58 24.66
C LYS A 226 0.18 -4.76 23.62
N THR A 227 -0.92 -5.32 23.12
CA THR A 227 -1.93 -4.58 22.38
C THR A 227 -2.55 -3.47 23.24
N SER A 228 -3.34 -2.57 22.63
CA SER A 228 -4.12 -1.55 23.37
C SER A 228 -5.01 -2.12 24.47
N ASN A 229 -5.41 -3.39 24.35
CA ASN A 229 -6.28 -4.08 25.30
C ASN A 229 -5.49 -4.93 26.32
N GLY A 230 -4.16 -4.79 26.34
CA GLY A 230 -3.29 -5.45 27.30
C GLY A 230 -2.92 -6.89 26.97
N LYS A 231 -3.33 -7.41 25.80
CA LYS A 231 -3.05 -8.79 25.37
C LYS A 231 -1.63 -8.96 24.82
N PHE A 232 -0.96 -10.04 25.22
CA PHE A 232 0.31 -10.52 24.65
C PHE A 232 0.06 -11.33 23.36
N PRO A 233 1.09 -11.60 22.53
CA PRO A 233 0.90 -12.37 21.30
C PRO A 233 0.40 -13.79 21.52
N ASP A 234 0.93 -14.52 22.51
CA ASP A 234 0.57 -15.90 22.81
C ASP A 234 -0.88 -16.04 23.30
N GLU A 235 -1.38 -15.03 24.02
CA GLU A 235 -2.79 -14.96 24.43
C GLU A 235 -3.77 -14.83 23.26
N LEU A 236 -3.31 -14.40 22.06
CA LEU A 236 -4.14 -14.35 20.84
C LEU A 236 -4.12 -15.69 20.07
N ALA A 237 -3.20 -16.59 20.39
CA ALA A 237 -3.09 -17.91 19.75
C ALA A 237 -4.07 -18.95 20.32
N THR A 238 -4.75 -18.64 21.42
CA THR A 238 -5.58 -19.59 22.19
C THR A 238 -7.09 -19.45 22.00
N ASP A 239 -7.55 -18.41 21.31
CA ASP A 239 -8.98 -18.14 21.09
C ASP A 239 -9.59 -18.88 19.89
#